data_AF-X1BSP1-F1
#
_entry.id   AF-X1BSP1-F1
#
_cell.length_a   1.000
_cell.length_b   1.000
_cell.length_c   1.000
_cell.angle_alpha   90.00
_cell.angle_beta   90.00
_cell.angle_gamma   90.00
#
_symmetry.space_group_name_H-M   'P 1'
#
loop_
_entity.id
_entity.type
_entity.pdbx_description
1 polymer ?
#
loop_
_entity_poly.entity_id
_entity_poly.type
_entity_poly.pdbx_seq_one_letter_code
_entity_poly.pdbx_strand_id
1 'polypeptide(L)'
;MQRIKSLDTFRGFIMLAMVWVHLCDWWLREEDIWFSDAIVPILKLMFGPGFLLLAGISIVLSYRKSLIKITKMDGFNYNIIKREYFFRATFILIVALGYNSFVALQFFNPLDLWKWFMLLTMSISLFIAWPLLNE
;
A
#
# COMPACT_ATOMS: atom_id res chain seq x y z
N MET A 1 -18.66 0.92 13.19
CA MET A 1 -17.33 0.50 12.70
C MET A 1 -16.30 0.89 13.76
N GLN A 2 -15.87 -0.01 14.67
CA GLN A 2 -14.81 0.34 15.63
C GLN A 2 -13.47 0.40 14.88
N ARG A 3 -13.01 1.62 14.60
CA ARG A 3 -11.66 1.90 14.09
C ARG A 3 -10.67 1.64 15.21
N ILE A 4 -9.55 0.98 14.91
CA ILE A 4 -8.48 0.80 15.88
C ILE A 4 -7.64 2.08 15.83
N LYS A 5 -7.88 2.99 16.77
CA LYS A 5 -7.24 4.32 16.79
C LYS A 5 -5.71 4.24 16.68
N SER A 6 -5.07 3.31 17.41
CA SER A 6 -3.62 3.13 17.37
C SER A 6 -3.10 2.77 15.98
N LEU A 7 -3.81 1.91 15.24
CA LEU A 7 -3.45 1.51 13.90
C LEU A 7 -3.61 2.66 12.89
N ASP A 8 -4.67 3.46 13.03
CA ASP A 8 -4.89 4.63 12.19
C ASP A 8 -3.83 5.73 12.47
N THR A 9 -3.47 5.97 13.74
CA THR A 9 -2.39 6.90 14.12
C THR A 9 -1.03 6.45 13.57
N PHE A 10 -0.69 5.17 13.72
CA PHE A 10 0.59 4.66 13.26
C PHE A 10 0.70 4.68 11.72
N ARG A 11 -0.39 4.39 11.00
CA ARG A 11 -0.46 4.63 9.54
C ARG A 11 -0.22 6.09 9.17
N GLY A 12 -0.84 7.01 9.90
CA GLY A 12 -0.63 8.45 9.73
C GLY A 12 0.84 8.84 9.87
N PHE A 13 1.50 8.30 10.90
CA PHE A 13 2.93 8.52 11.12
C PHE A 13 3.79 8.00 9.97
N ILE A 14 3.53 6.79 9.46
CA ILE A 14 4.27 6.24 8.32
C ILE A 14 4.06 7.09 7.05
N MET A 15 2.83 7.53 6.77
CA MET A 15 2.55 8.39 5.62
C MET A 15 3.29 9.74 5.74
N LEU A 16 3.32 10.32 6.94
CA LEU A 16 4.06 11.56 7.19
C LEU A 16 5.56 11.35 6.99
N ALA A 17 6.13 10.26 7.51
CA ALA A 17 7.54 9.93 7.32
C ALA A 17 7.90 9.71 5.84
N MET A 18 7.03 9.04 5.07
CA MET A 18 7.22 8.85 3.63
C MET A 18 7.20 10.17 2.86
N VAL A 19 6.26 11.07 3.19
CA VAL A 19 6.22 12.42 2.59
C VAL A 19 7.47 13.21 2.96
N TRP A 20 7.90 13.16 4.21
CA TRP A 20 9.11 13.82 4.69
C TRP A 20 10.35 13.35 3.91
N VAL A 21 10.50 12.04 3.71
CA VAL A 21 11.60 11.46 2.91
C VAL A 21 11.61 12.02 1.49
N HIS A 22 10.46 12.11 0.83
CA HIS A 22 10.38 12.69 -0.52
C HIS A 22 10.68 14.19 -0.54
N LEU A 23 10.28 14.93 0.49
CA LEU A 23 10.63 16.34 0.64
C LEU A 23 12.14 16.52 0.81
N CYS A 24 12.80 15.67 1.59
CA CYS A 24 14.26 15.66 1.68
C CYS A 24 14.89 15.42 0.30
N ASP A 25 14.45 14.42 -0.45
CA ASP A 25 14.97 14.13 -1.80
C ASP A 25 14.82 15.31 -2.78
N TRP A 26 13.80 16.17 -2.61
CA TRP A 26 13.51 17.26 -3.55
C TRP A 26 14.02 18.64 -3.13
N TRP A 27 14.14 18.90 -1.82
CA TRP A 27 14.45 20.23 -1.29
C TRP A 27 15.82 20.37 -0.65
N LEU A 28 16.56 19.28 -0.43
CA LEU A 28 17.94 19.38 0.06
C LEU A 28 18.84 20.02 -0.99
N ARG A 29 19.70 20.94 -0.53
CA ARG A 29 20.74 21.55 -1.37
C ARG A 29 21.89 20.58 -1.56
N GLU A 30 22.69 20.78 -2.61
CA GLU A 30 23.81 19.89 -2.94
C GLU A 30 24.80 19.72 -1.78
N GLU A 31 24.96 20.76 -0.98
CA GLU A 31 25.84 20.81 0.20
C GLU A 31 25.38 19.84 1.32
N ASP A 32 24.10 19.53 1.38
CA ASP A 32 23.47 18.69 2.40
C ASP A 32 23.09 17.29 1.89
N ILE A 33 23.52 16.92 0.66
CA ILE A 33 23.20 15.62 0.05
C ILE A 33 23.65 14.44 0.92
N TRP A 34 24.75 14.58 1.67
CA TRP A 34 25.25 13.55 2.57
C TRP A 34 24.21 13.10 3.60
N PHE A 35 23.34 14.02 4.06
CA PHE A 35 22.25 13.72 4.98
C PHE A 35 21.19 12.87 4.29
N SER A 36 20.85 13.20 3.03
CA SER A 36 19.93 12.41 2.21
C SER A 36 20.49 11.01 2.00
N ASP A 37 21.74 10.89 1.53
CA ASP A 37 22.37 9.62 1.21
C ASP A 37 22.52 8.70 2.42
N ALA A 38 22.72 9.25 3.61
CA ALA A 38 22.82 8.45 4.83
C ALA A 38 21.44 8.03 5.39
N ILE A 39 20.48 8.94 5.43
CA ILE A 39 19.24 8.77 6.21
C ILE A 39 18.09 8.28 5.34
N VAL A 40 17.93 8.80 4.13
CA VAL A 40 16.81 8.45 3.24
C VAL A 40 16.77 6.94 2.94
N PRO A 41 17.87 6.24 2.64
CA PRO A 41 17.83 4.79 2.42
C PRO A 41 17.33 4.02 3.64
N ILE A 42 17.74 4.41 4.84
CA ILE A 42 17.33 3.77 6.10
C ILE A 42 15.83 3.99 6.32
N LEU A 43 15.34 5.22 6.14
CA LEU A 43 13.93 5.53 6.28
C LEU A 43 13.09 4.82 5.22
N LYS A 44 13.54 4.75 3.96
CA LYS A 44 12.88 3.97 2.89
C LYS A 44 12.80 2.48 3.27
N LEU A 45 13.88 1.91 3.82
CA LEU A 45 13.93 0.52 4.27
C LEU A 45 13.02 0.24 5.48
N MET A 46 12.82 1.20 6.37
CA MET A 46 11.95 1.03 7.54
C MET A 46 10.47 1.28 7.21
N PHE A 47 10.18 2.42 6.60
CA PHE A 47 8.80 2.89 6.42
C PHE A 47 8.10 2.25 5.23
N GLY A 48 8.81 1.89 4.17
CA GLY A 48 8.22 1.20 3.02
C GLY A 48 7.64 -0.17 3.39
N PRO A 49 8.45 -1.10 3.92
CA PRO A 49 7.98 -2.38 4.44
C PRO A 49 7.00 -2.23 5.61
N GLY A 50 7.22 -1.26 6.52
CA GLY A 50 6.30 -0.97 7.62
C GLY A 50 4.90 -0.59 7.12
N PHE A 51 4.82 0.23 6.06
CA PHE A 51 3.55 0.57 5.42
C PHE A 51 2.84 -0.66 4.86
N LEU A 52 3.57 -1.51 4.14
CA LEU A 52 3.03 -2.75 3.57
C LEU A 52 2.52 -3.70 4.66
N LEU A 53 3.25 -3.86 5.75
CA LEU A 53 2.85 -4.67 6.90
C LEU A 53 1.54 -4.16 7.50
N LEU A 54 1.42 -2.84 7.75
CA LEU A 54 0.19 -2.26 8.28
C LEU A 54 -0.98 -2.36 7.32
N ALA A 55 -0.73 -2.21 6.01
CA ALA A 55 -1.74 -2.43 5.00
C ALA A 55 -2.27 -3.87 5.09
N GLY A 56 -1.38 -4.86 5.16
CA GLY A 56 -1.70 -6.28 5.33
C GLY A 56 -2.51 -6.57 6.60
N ILE A 57 -2.03 -6.13 7.77
CA ILE A 57 -2.72 -6.31 9.07
C ILE A 57 -4.15 -5.77 9.00
N SER A 58 -4.32 -4.60 8.39
CA SER A 58 -5.62 -3.96 8.30
C SER A 58 -6.57 -4.66 7.34
N ILE A 59 -6.05 -5.21 6.24
CA ILE A 59 -6.81 -6.06 5.31
C ILE A 59 -7.31 -7.29 6.06
N VAL A 60 -6.46 -7.97 6.83
CA VAL A 60 -6.85 -9.16 7.63
C VAL A 60 -7.91 -8.80 8.67
N LEU A 61 -7.75 -7.70 9.39
CA LEU A 61 -8.73 -7.24 10.38
C LEU A 61 -10.07 -6.87 9.74
N SER A 62 -10.04 -6.27 8.55
CA SER A 62 -11.24 -5.97 7.77
C SER A 62 -11.95 -7.24 7.35
N TYR A 63 -11.21 -8.23 6.85
CA TYR A 63 -11.74 -9.54 6.47
C TYR A 63 -12.45 -10.24 7.64
N ARG A 64 -11.79 -10.33 8.81
CA ARG A 64 -12.38 -10.94 10.01
C ARG A 64 -13.70 -10.27 10.41
N LYS A 65 -13.80 -8.95 10.28
CA LYS A 65 -15.05 -8.22 10.55
C LYS A 65 -16.12 -8.54 9.51
N SER A 66 -15.75 -8.65 8.24
CA SER A 66 -16.68 -9.05 7.18
C SER A 66 -17.21 -10.46 7.38
N LEU A 67 -16.41 -11.40 7.90
CA LEU A 67 -16.87 -12.75 8.29
C LEU A 67 -17.92 -12.70 9.41
N ILE A 68 -17.71 -11.88 10.45
CA ILE A 68 -18.71 -11.68 11.52
C ILE A 68 -19.99 -11.04 10.97
N LYS A 69 -19.89 -10.25 9.90
CA LYS A 69 -21.05 -9.64 9.24
C LYS A 69 -21.86 -10.67 8.46
N ILE A 70 -21.20 -11.65 7.83
CA ILE A 70 -21.88 -12.78 7.16
C ILE A 70 -22.77 -13.53 8.14
N THR A 71 -22.31 -13.77 9.38
CA THR A 71 -23.10 -14.51 10.37
C THR A 71 -24.22 -13.72 11.01
N LYS A 72 -24.28 -12.39 10.81
CA LYS A 72 -25.24 -11.49 11.50
C LYS A 72 -26.20 -10.76 10.57
N MET A 73 -25.96 -10.74 9.27
CA MET A 73 -26.78 -9.99 8.31
C MET A 73 -27.25 -10.90 7.18
N ASP A 74 -28.58 -11.05 7.08
CA ASP A 74 -29.20 -11.74 5.96
C ASP A 74 -28.83 -11.04 4.64
N GLY A 75 -28.36 -11.82 3.67
CA GLY A 75 -27.94 -11.35 2.35
C GLY A 75 -26.46 -10.95 2.22
N PHE A 76 -25.68 -10.94 3.30
CA PHE A 76 -24.23 -10.74 3.22
C PHE A 76 -23.51 -12.08 3.10
N ASN A 77 -22.86 -12.35 1.96
CA ASN A 77 -22.22 -13.64 1.67
C ASN A 77 -20.73 -13.50 1.30
N TYR A 78 -20.02 -14.62 1.26
CA TYR A 78 -18.60 -14.69 0.90
C TYR A 78 -18.31 -14.16 -0.52
N ASN A 79 -19.25 -14.34 -1.45
CA ASN A 79 -19.11 -13.86 -2.83
C ASN A 79 -19.02 -12.33 -2.92
N ILE A 80 -19.74 -11.61 -2.05
CA ILE A 80 -19.64 -10.15 -1.95
C ILE A 80 -18.24 -9.73 -1.51
N ILE A 81 -17.69 -10.39 -0.48
CA ILE A 81 -16.33 -10.09 0.03
C ILE A 81 -15.28 -10.37 -1.05
N LYS A 82 -15.36 -11.53 -1.72
CA LYS A 82 -14.45 -11.87 -2.82
C LYS A 82 -14.46 -10.83 -3.92
N ARG A 83 -15.65 -10.41 -4.35
CA ARG A 83 -15.81 -9.42 -5.41
C ARG A 83 -15.22 -8.08 -4.99
N GLU A 84 -15.43 -7.66 -3.75
CA GLU A 84 -14.84 -6.44 -3.20
C GLU A 84 -13.30 -6.50 -3.20
N TYR A 85 -12.71 -7.63 -2.78
CA TYR A 85 -11.27 -7.84 -2.83
C TYR A 85 -10.71 -7.80 -4.25
N PHE A 86 -11.37 -8.47 -5.20
CA PHE A 86 -10.98 -8.48 -6.60
C PHE A 86 -11.03 -7.08 -7.22
N PHE A 87 -12.13 -6.34 -7.01
CA PHE A 87 -12.25 -4.96 -7.51
C PHE A 87 -11.18 -4.06 -6.91
N ARG A 88 -10.91 -4.19 -5.61
CA ARG A 88 -9.86 -3.42 -4.93
C ARG A 88 -8.47 -3.75 -5.47
N ALA A 89 -8.15 -5.03 -5.65
CA ALA A 89 -6.88 -5.47 -6.21
C ALA A 89 -6.68 -4.91 -7.63
N THR A 90 -7.72 -5.00 -8.47
CA THR A 90 -7.73 -4.52 -9.85
C THR A 90 -7.59 -3.00 -9.91
N PHE A 91 -8.33 -2.26 -9.07
CA PHE A 91 -8.23 -0.81 -9.00
C PHE A 91 -6.81 -0.36 -8.63
N ILE A 92 -6.21 -0.97 -7.60
CA ILE A 92 -4.84 -0.67 -7.19
C ILE A 92 -3.85 -1.03 -8.32
N LEU A 93 -4.08 -2.13 -9.07
CA LEU A 93 -3.24 -2.51 -10.20
C LEU A 93 -3.26 -1.44 -11.29
N ILE A 94 -4.45 -0.97 -11.67
CA ILE A 94 -4.61 0.05 -12.72
C ILE A 94 -3.90 1.34 -12.32
N VAL A 95 -4.06 1.77 -11.07
CA VAL A 95 -3.38 2.97 -10.55
C VAL A 95 -1.86 2.77 -10.54
N ALA A 96 -1.38 1.60 -10.10
CA ALA A 96 0.05 1.28 -10.08
C ALA A 96 0.66 1.31 -11.48
N LEU A 97 0.04 0.60 -12.43
CA LEU A 97 0.52 0.53 -13.82
C LEU A 97 0.42 1.89 -14.52
N GLY A 98 -0.67 2.63 -14.31
CA GLY A 98 -0.86 3.95 -14.91
C GLY A 98 0.20 4.95 -14.45
N TYR A 99 0.42 5.04 -13.13
CA TYR A 99 1.47 5.90 -12.58
C TYR A 99 2.86 5.48 -13.03
N ASN A 100 3.20 4.19 -12.92
CA ASN A 100 4.52 3.69 -13.30
C ASN A 100 4.79 3.85 -14.80
N SER A 101 3.78 3.69 -15.65
CA SER A 101 3.90 3.91 -17.10
C SER A 101 4.13 5.39 -17.41
N PHE A 102 3.44 6.30 -16.72
CA PHE A 102 3.64 7.74 -16.87
C PHE A 102 5.09 8.14 -16.51
N VAL A 103 5.60 7.64 -15.39
CA VAL A 103 6.99 7.90 -14.96
C VAL A 103 7.99 7.29 -15.95
N ALA A 104 7.78 6.05 -16.39
CA ALA A 104 8.68 5.40 -17.35
C ALA A 104 8.76 6.13 -18.69
N LEU A 105 7.63 6.68 -19.17
CA LEU A 105 7.59 7.51 -20.38
C LEU A 105 8.29 8.86 -20.17
N GLN A 106 8.11 9.50 -19.00
CA GLN A 106 8.74 10.78 -18.70
C GLN A 106 10.28 10.69 -18.69
N PHE A 107 10.84 9.62 -18.14
CA PHE A 107 12.28 9.42 -18.02
C PHE A 107 12.89 8.55 -19.14
N PHE A 108 12.09 8.15 -20.14
CA PHE A 108 12.47 7.23 -21.21
C PHE A 108 13.21 5.97 -20.73
N ASN A 109 12.90 5.50 -19.52
CA ASN A 109 13.57 4.36 -18.90
C ASN A 109 12.53 3.28 -18.55
N PRO A 110 12.50 2.15 -19.27
CA PRO A 110 11.57 1.05 -18.99
C PRO A 110 11.72 0.46 -17.59
N LEU A 111 12.90 0.58 -16.95
CA LEU A 111 13.12 0.09 -15.58
C LEU A 111 12.31 0.87 -14.55
N ASP A 112 11.86 2.08 -14.88
CA ASP A 112 11.10 2.94 -13.97
C ASP A 112 9.66 2.44 -13.77
N LEU A 113 9.19 1.51 -14.62
CA LEU A 113 7.96 0.75 -14.39
C LEU A 113 7.96 0.04 -13.03
N TRP A 114 9.16 -0.24 -12.53
CA TRP A 114 9.37 -1.02 -11.33
C TRP A 114 9.73 -0.16 -10.11
N LYS A 115 10.11 1.12 -10.27
CA LYS A 115 10.59 1.95 -9.15
C LYS A 115 9.58 2.11 -8.00
N TRP A 116 8.28 2.17 -8.30
CA TRP A 116 7.21 2.29 -7.31
C TRP A 116 6.53 0.93 -7.05
N PHE A 117 7.33 -0.04 -6.60
CA PHE A 117 6.86 -1.41 -6.31
C PHE A 117 5.72 -1.48 -5.30
N MET A 118 5.57 -0.52 -4.39
CA MET A 118 4.68 -0.66 -3.24
C MET A 118 3.20 -0.88 -3.64
N LEU A 119 2.69 -0.12 -4.61
CA LEU A 119 1.33 -0.28 -5.11
C LEU A 119 1.16 -1.59 -5.89
N LEU A 120 2.15 -1.95 -6.70
CA LEU A 120 2.17 -3.20 -7.45
C LEU A 120 2.16 -4.41 -6.50
N THR A 121 3.03 -4.41 -5.50
CA THR A 121 3.13 -5.44 -4.46
C THR A 121 1.83 -5.57 -3.68
N MET A 122 1.18 -4.46 -3.31
CA MET A 122 -0.13 -4.50 -2.66
C MET A 122 -1.21 -5.13 -3.54
N SER A 123 -1.26 -4.75 -4.82
CA SER A 123 -2.21 -5.32 -5.77
C SER A 123 -1.98 -6.82 -5.96
N ILE A 124 -0.75 -7.25 -6.23
CA ILE A 124 -0.39 -8.67 -6.40
C ILE A 124 -0.72 -9.46 -5.13
N SER A 125 -0.40 -8.92 -3.96
CA SER A 125 -0.71 -9.57 -2.68
C SER A 125 -2.22 -9.74 -2.48
N LEU A 126 -3.04 -8.77 -2.89
CA LEU A 126 -4.50 -8.89 -2.85
C LEU A 126 -5.03 -9.91 -3.87
N PHE A 127 -4.43 -9.99 -5.07
CA PHE A 127 -4.77 -11.01 -6.06
C PHE A 127 -4.42 -12.42 -5.60
N ILE A 128 -3.29 -12.60 -4.92
CA ILE A 128 -2.91 -13.88 -4.32
C ILE A 128 -3.83 -14.23 -3.16
N ALA A 129 -4.22 -13.24 -2.34
CA ALA A 129 -5.14 -13.45 -1.23
C ALA A 129 -6.56 -13.78 -1.72
N TRP A 130 -7.01 -13.22 -2.84
CA TRP A 130 -8.37 -13.37 -3.36
C TRP A 130 -8.86 -14.82 -3.50
N PRO A 131 -8.15 -15.76 -4.16
CA PRO A 131 -8.57 -17.16 -4.25
C PRO A 131 -8.52 -17.90 -2.91
N LEU A 132 -7.80 -17.37 -1.92
CA LEU A 132 -7.72 -17.93 -0.57
C LEU A 132 -8.90 -17.48 0.32
N LEU A 133 -9.79 -16.60 -0.17
CA LEU A 133 -11.00 -16.17 0.53
C LEU A 133 -12.17 -17.17 0.34
N ASN A 134 -11.86 -18.43 0.12
CA ASN A 134 -12.82 -19.51 -0.09
C ASN A 134 -12.99 -20.26 1.23
N GLU A 135 -14.20 -20.22 1.78
CA GLU A 135 -14.67 -21.00 2.94
C GLU A 135 -13.86 -20.81 4.24
#